data_AF-A0A6L8GKI3-F1
#
_entry.id   AF-A0A6L8GKI3-F1
#
_cell.length_a   1.000
_cell.length_b   1.000
_cell.length_c   1.000
_cell.angle_alpha   90.00
_cell.angle_beta   90.00
_cell.angle_gamma   90.00
#
_symmetry.space_group_name_H-M   'P 1'
#
loop_
_entity.id
_entity.type
_entity.pdbx_description
1 polymer ?
#
loop_
_entity_poly.entity_id
_entity_poly.type
_entity_poly.pdbx_seq_one_letter_code
_entity_poly.pdbx_strand_id
1 'polypeptide(L)'
;MSSSSSSEPFPFVQTLRSMKASLFHGLRLRGKAIKKAIKPFIFRIYPFRLRQYVGNNQLLVRTKYGFPVYTFGNDMSIGFPVTLCGIWEPHLTSLLYQKIKPGMTTIDVGANIGYFSALFASCGAYVHAFEPNPVMSEMIYKNIYINNVESIVIKDKSGRSGSVVNQCAVGASIGTTKMEFNSRITGEASLKKAAFRESMYAELGQTESTKVNIVTLDEYAKINNLQTVYIIKIDVEGFEEEALKGAAN
;
A
#
# COMPACT_ATOMS: atom_id res chain seq x y z
N MET A 1 1.56 -40.36 26.19
CA MET A 1 0.91 -39.37 27.07
C MET A 1 0.80 -38.06 26.30
N SER A 2 -0.40 -37.77 25.81
CA SER A 2 -0.74 -36.55 25.06
C SER A 2 -1.20 -35.46 26.02
N SER A 3 -0.49 -34.33 26.09
CA SER A 3 -0.97 -33.13 26.77
C SER A 3 -1.37 -32.07 25.73
N SER A 4 -2.67 -31.94 25.53
CA SER A 4 -3.31 -30.87 24.77
C SER A 4 -3.22 -29.55 25.56
N SER A 5 -2.46 -28.57 25.08
CA SER A 5 -2.55 -27.19 25.56
C SER A 5 -3.62 -26.45 24.77
N SER A 6 -4.79 -26.29 25.38
CA SER A 6 -5.82 -25.37 24.93
C SER A 6 -5.31 -23.94 25.08
N SER A 7 -5.02 -23.26 23.97
CA SER A 7 -4.72 -21.82 23.97
C SER A 7 -5.99 -21.04 24.29
N GLU A 8 -6.03 -20.41 25.46
CA GLU A 8 -7.10 -19.46 25.76
C GLU A 8 -7.05 -18.28 24.79
N PRO A 9 -8.20 -17.82 24.27
CA PRO A 9 -8.23 -16.70 23.34
C PRO A 9 -7.84 -15.39 24.05
N PHE A 10 -7.00 -14.59 23.39
CA PHE A 10 -6.57 -13.26 23.83
C PHE A 10 -7.72 -12.42 24.44
N PRO A 11 -7.48 -11.67 25.53
CA PRO A 11 -8.50 -10.89 26.25
C PRO A 11 -9.39 -10.02 25.36
N PHE A 12 -8.82 -9.47 24.28
CA PHE A 12 -9.51 -8.65 23.29
C PHE A 12 -10.63 -9.38 22.52
N VAL A 13 -10.42 -10.67 22.22
CA VAL A 13 -11.42 -11.51 21.52
C VAL A 13 -12.59 -11.84 22.44
N GLN A 14 -12.34 -12.01 23.74
CA GLN A 14 -13.39 -12.20 24.74
C GLN A 14 -14.19 -10.91 24.95
N THR A 15 -13.55 -9.75 24.97
CA THR A 15 -14.23 -8.44 25.08
C THR A 15 -15.08 -8.12 23.85
N LEU A 16 -14.63 -8.46 22.63
CA LEU A 16 -15.44 -8.31 21.42
C LEU A 16 -16.64 -9.28 21.38
N ARG A 17 -16.47 -10.50 21.91
CA ARG A 17 -17.56 -11.47 22.05
C ARG A 17 -18.58 -11.03 23.10
N SER A 18 -18.14 -10.49 24.24
CA SER A 18 -19.03 -9.98 25.30
C SER A 18 -19.75 -8.69 24.88
N MET A 19 -19.09 -7.81 24.13
CA MET A 19 -19.72 -6.61 23.55
C MET A 19 -20.76 -6.96 22.49
N LYS A 20 -20.46 -7.90 21.56
CA LYS A 20 -21.48 -8.42 20.63
C LYS A 20 -22.64 -9.05 21.39
N ALA A 21 -22.37 -9.91 22.37
CA ALA A 21 -23.41 -10.58 23.15
C ALA A 21 -24.30 -9.59 23.91
N SER A 22 -23.73 -8.55 24.52
CA SER A 22 -24.46 -7.50 25.25
C SER A 22 -25.30 -6.61 24.32
N LEU A 23 -24.75 -6.23 23.16
CA LEU A 23 -25.49 -5.47 22.14
C LEU A 23 -26.67 -6.29 21.59
N PHE A 24 -26.46 -7.59 21.32
CA PHE A 24 -27.51 -8.48 20.81
C PHE A 24 -28.53 -8.88 21.88
N HIS A 25 -28.16 -8.95 23.16
CA HIS A 25 -29.11 -9.17 24.27
C HIS A 25 -30.02 -7.96 24.48
N GLY A 26 -29.47 -6.74 24.48
CA GLY A 26 -30.27 -5.51 24.56
C GLY A 26 -31.22 -5.30 23.37
N LEU A 27 -30.83 -5.76 22.18
CA LEU A 27 -31.65 -5.71 20.96
C LEU A 27 -32.61 -6.89 20.78
N ARG A 28 -32.64 -7.86 21.69
CA ARG A 28 -33.60 -8.98 21.65
C ARG A 28 -34.97 -8.60 22.18
N LEU A 29 -35.09 -7.48 22.91
CA LEU A 29 -36.31 -7.03 23.58
C LEU A 29 -37.07 -5.90 22.89
N ARG A 30 -36.63 -5.41 21.73
CA ARG A 30 -37.32 -4.30 21.04
C ARG A 30 -37.38 -4.51 19.53
N GLY A 31 -38.59 -4.34 18.98
CA GLY A 31 -39.05 -4.88 17.70
C GLY A 31 -38.25 -4.49 16.44
N LYS A 32 -38.59 -5.14 15.33
CA LYS A 32 -37.93 -5.05 14.00
C LYS A 32 -37.65 -3.61 13.52
N ALA A 33 -38.42 -2.62 13.97
CA ALA A 33 -38.23 -1.20 13.65
C ALA A 33 -36.93 -0.61 14.23
N ILE A 34 -36.54 -0.99 15.45
CA ILE A 34 -35.33 -0.48 16.11
C ILE A 34 -34.07 -1.09 15.49
N LYS A 35 -34.12 -2.36 15.07
CA LYS A 35 -33.03 -2.98 14.28
C LYS A 35 -32.77 -2.26 12.95
N LYS A 36 -33.80 -1.68 12.33
CA LYS A 36 -33.70 -0.91 11.08
C LYS A 36 -33.18 0.52 11.33
N ALA A 37 -33.54 1.12 12.47
CA ALA A 37 -33.13 2.47 12.86
C ALA A 37 -31.69 2.55 13.42
N ILE A 38 -31.21 1.52 14.12
CA ILE A 38 -29.87 1.52 14.75
C ILE A 38 -28.80 0.96 13.79
N LYS A 39 -29.16 0.18 12.76
CA LYS A 39 -28.21 -0.32 11.75
C LYS A 39 -27.34 0.79 11.13
N PRO A 40 -27.91 1.94 10.68
CA PRO A 40 -27.09 3.04 10.19
C PRO A 40 -26.35 3.79 11.30
N PHE A 41 -26.67 3.59 12.59
CA PHE A 41 -26.04 4.27 13.73
C PHE A 41 -24.83 3.48 14.28
N ILE A 42 -24.91 2.15 14.38
CA ILE A 42 -23.78 1.29 14.81
C ILE A 42 -22.64 1.31 13.78
N PHE A 43 -22.95 1.36 12.49
CA PHE A 43 -21.93 1.52 11.43
C PHE A 43 -21.42 2.96 11.29
N ARG A 44 -22.12 3.95 11.86
CA ARG A 44 -21.78 5.38 11.78
C ARG A 44 -21.04 5.89 13.00
N ILE A 45 -21.05 5.14 14.10
CA ILE A 45 -20.35 5.51 15.34
C ILE A 45 -18.90 5.01 15.41
N TYR A 46 -18.44 4.12 14.51
CA TYR A 46 -17.01 3.81 14.45
C TYR A 46 -16.51 3.48 13.04
N PRO A 47 -15.99 4.46 12.28
CA PRO A 47 -14.74 4.20 11.62
C PRO A 47 -13.68 4.30 12.71
N PHE A 48 -13.41 3.23 13.47
CA PHE A 48 -12.09 3.16 14.09
C PHE A 48 -11.12 3.19 12.92
N ARG A 49 -10.64 4.40 12.57
CA ARG A 49 -9.49 4.61 11.70
C ARG A 49 -8.32 4.09 12.50
N LEU A 50 -8.21 2.77 12.53
CA LEU A 50 -7.27 2.06 13.35
C LEU A 50 -5.90 2.48 12.85
N ARG A 51 -5.14 3.07 13.77
CA ARG A 51 -3.71 3.30 13.65
C ARG A 51 -3.10 2.44 14.73
N GLN A 52 -2.48 1.36 14.32
CA GLN A 52 -1.84 0.45 15.24
C GLN A 52 -0.34 0.55 15.02
N TYR A 53 0.40 0.90 16.07
CA TYR A 53 1.83 0.68 16.07
C TYR A 53 2.10 -0.82 16.08
N VAL A 54 2.86 -1.31 15.10
CA VAL A 54 3.14 -2.74 14.91
C VAL A 54 4.61 -3.10 15.19
N GLY A 55 5.38 -2.17 15.75
CA GLY A 55 6.81 -2.33 15.99
C GLY A 55 7.68 -1.79 14.84
N ASN A 56 8.99 -1.72 15.07
CA ASN A 56 9.99 -1.32 14.07
C ASN A 56 9.67 0.00 13.35
N ASN A 57 9.15 0.99 14.09
CA ASN A 57 8.75 2.28 13.53
C ASN A 57 7.66 2.16 12.43
N GLN A 58 6.87 1.08 12.43
CA GLN A 58 5.78 0.88 11.47
C GLN A 58 4.42 1.09 12.12
N LEU A 59 3.53 1.72 11.35
CA LEU A 59 2.13 1.96 11.67
C LEU A 59 1.28 1.21 10.64
N LEU A 60 0.28 0.47 11.11
CA LEU A 60 -0.81 -0.03 10.28
C LEU A 60 -1.98 0.94 10.35
N VAL A 61 -2.35 1.52 9.22
CA VAL A 61 -3.40 2.54 9.09
C VAL A 61 -4.52 2.03 8.19
N ARG A 62 -5.78 2.06 8.65
CA ARG A 62 -6.94 1.87 7.76
C ARG A 62 -7.29 3.19 7.07
N THR A 63 -7.22 3.21 5.73
CA THR A 63 -7.43 4.42 4.93
C THR A 63 -8.89 4.87 4.89
N LYS A 64 -9.15 6.08 4.36
CA LYS A 64 -10.52 6.59 4.12
C LYS A 64 -11.34 5.71 3.18
N TYR A 65 -10.67 4.95 2.30
CA TYR A 65 -11.31 4.00 1.38
C TYR A 65 -11.40 2.58 1.96
N GLY A 66 -11.01 2.41 3.22
CA GLY A 66 -11.20 1.18 3.97
C GLY A 66 -10.07 0.16 3.83
N PHE A 67 -9.15 0.31 2.87
CA PHE A 67 -8.01 -0.60 2.71
C PHE A 67 -6.89 -0.32 3.74
N PRO A 68 -6.24 -1.35 4.31
CA PRO A 68 -5.10 -1.18 5.21
C PRO A 68 -3.81 -0.80 4.45
N VAL A 69 -2.98 0.04 5.08
CA VAL A 69 -1.63 0.40 4.61
C VAL A 69 -0.68 0.48 5.80
N TYR A 70 0.45 -0.23 5.70
CA TYR A 70 1.64 -0.02 6.49
C TYR A 70 2.39 1.22 6.01
N THR A 71 2.86 2.02 6.97
CA THR A 71 3.72 3.18 6.73
C THR A 71 4.72 3.32 7.88
N PHE A 72 5.70 4.21 7.76
CA PHE A 72 6.66 4.49 8.83
C PHE A 72 6.16 5.65 9.71
N GLY A 73 6.35 5.52 11.02
CA GLY A 73 5.92 6.52 12.00
C GLY A 73 6.72 7.82 11.97
N ASN A 74 7.92 7.78 11.40
CA ASN A 74 8.80 8.94 11.19
C ASN A 74 8.79 9.47 9.76
N ASP A 75 7.99 8.89 8.85
CA ASP A 75 7.89 9.37 7.47
C ASP A 75 7.07 10.67 7.42
N MET A 76 7.77 11.77 7.16
CA MET A 76 7.18 13.10 7.02
C MET A 76 6.62 13.39 5.63
N SER A 77 6.80 12.48 4.66
CA SER A 77 6.35 12.61 3.28
C SER A 77 4.93 12.04 3.10
N ILE A 78 4.78 10.84 2.57
CA ILE A 78 3.50 10.16 2.34
C ILE A 78 2.91 9.64 3.65
N GLY A 79 3.75 9.14 4.56
CA GLY A 79 3.34 8.53 5.82
C GLY A 79 2.63 9.48 6.77
N PHE A 80 3.05 10.74 6.86
CA PHE A 80 2.40 11.76 7.68
C PHE A 80 0.92 12.01 7.30
N PRO A 81 0.56 12.39 6.05
CA PRO A 81 -0.83 12.58 5.65
C PRO A 81 -1.62 11.26 5.63
N VAL A 82 -1.01 10.12 5.30
CA VAL A 82 -1.68 8.81 5.41
C VAL A 82 -2.02 8.51 6.87
N THR A 83 -1.10 8.75 7.80
CA THR A 83 -1.33 8.54 9.23
C THR A 83 -2.41 9.49 9.74
N LEU A 84 -2.29 10.80 9.51
CA LEU A 84 -3.23 11.79 10.06
C LEU A 84 -4.59 11.78 9.39
N CYS A 85 -4.64 11.69 8.06
CA CYS A 85 -5.86 11.85 7.29
C CYS A 85 -6.40 10.52 6.76
N GLY A 86 -5.60 9.45 6.71
CA GLY A 86 -5.98 8.17 6.10
C GLY A 86 -6.01 8.21 4.58
N ILE A 87 -5.35 9.18 3.94
CA ILE A 87 -5.42 9.38 2.49
C ILE A 87 -4.17 10.10 1.99
N TRP A 88 -3.63 9.63 0.87
CA TRP A 88 -2.63 10.31 0.05
C TRP A 88 -3.30 10.80 -1.23
N GLU A 89 -2.88 11.95 -1.77
CA GLU A 89 -3.43 12.57 -3.00
C GLU A 89 -4.94 12.34 -3.23
N PRO A 90 -5.82 13.03 -2.48
CA PRO A 90 -7.24 12.70 -2.43
C PRO A 90 -7.95 12.61 -3.78
N HIS A 91 -7.59 13.49 -4.72
CA HIS A 91 -8.16 13.53 -6.06
C HIS A 91 -7.72 12.33 -6.91
N LEU A 92 -6.42 12.02 -6.94
CA LEU A 92 -5.90 10.88 -7.69
C LEU A 92 -6.40 9.56 -7.10
N THR A 93 -6.38 9.43 -5.77
CA THR A 93 -6.95 8.29 -5.05
C THR A 93 -8.41 8.08 -5.40
N SER A 94 -9.22 9.14 -5.44
CA SER A 94 -10.64 9.03 -5.81
C SER A 94 -10.81 8.56 -7.25
N LEU A 95 -10.04 9.13 -8.19
CA LEU A 95 -10.08 8.77 -9.60
C LEU A 95 -9.70 7.29 -9.80
N LEU A 96 -8.57 6.86 -9.26
CA LEU A 96 -8.07 5.50 -9.42
C LEU A 96 -9.00 4.48 -8.76
N TYR A 97 -9.50 4.75 -7.55
CA TYR A 97 -10.45 3.88 -6.88
C TYR A 97 -11.73 3.64 -7.71
N GLN A 98 -12.21 4.65 -8.44
CA GLN A 98 -13.39 4.51 -9.31
C GLN A 98 -13.10 3.72 -10.59
N LYS A 99 -11.88 3.82 -11.13
CA LYS A 99 -11.49 3.24 -12.42
C LYS A 99 -11.03 1.79 -12.31
N ILE A 100 -10.30 1.44 -11.26
CA ILE A 100 -9.76 0.10 -11.07
C ILE A 100 -10.89 -0.91 -10.87
N LYS A 101 -10.78 -2.08 -11.52
CA LYS A 101 -11.70 -3.20 -11.39
C LYS A 101 -10.93 -4.48 -11.06
N PRO A 102 -11.57 -5.45 -10.37
CA PRO A 102 -10.97 -6.75 -10.12
C PRO A 102 -10.45 -7.41 -11.41
N GLY A 103 -9.27 -8.02 -11.33
CA GLY A 103 -8.61 -8.72 -12.45
C GLY A 103 -7.89 -7.82 -13.45
N MET A 104 -7.94 -6.49 -13.31
CA MET A 104 -7.12 -5.58 -14.14
C MET A 104 -5.64 -5.72 -13.80
N THR A 105 -4.78 -5.72 -14.80
CA THR A 105 -3.32 -5.54 -14.62
C THR A 105 -2.98 -4.06 -14.51
N THR A 106 -2.20 -3.71 -13.49
CA THR A 106 -1.80 -2.34 -13.17
C THR A 106 -0.29 -2.27 -12.95
N ILE A 107 0.32 -1.16 -13.36
CA ILE A 107 1.73 -0.86 -13.12
C ILE A 107 1.83 0.39 -12.23
N ASP A 108 2.65 0.31 -11.19
CA ASP A 108 2.95 1.40 -10.26
C ASP A 108 4.47 1.67 -10.28
N VAL A 109 4.90 2.70 -11.01
CA VAL A 109 6.31 3.09 -11.15
C VAL A 109 6.63 4.21 -10.17
N GLY A 110 7.66 4.00 -9.34
CA GLY A 110 7.93 4.86 -8.19
C GLY A 110 6.88 4.60 -7.10
N ALA A 111 6.71 3.33 -6.75
CA ALA A 111 5.65 2.91 -5.84
C ALA A 111 5.87 3.38 -4.39
N ASN A 112 7.10 3.77 -4.01
CA ASN A 112 7.44 4.31 -2.70
C ASN A 112 6.93 3.39 -1.57
N ILE A 113 6.23 3.87 -0.55
CA ILE A 113 5.65 3.02 0.51
C ILE A 113 4.56 2.05 -0.01
N GLY A 114 4.11 2.18 -1.26
CA GLY A 114 3.12 1.30 -1.88
C GLY A 114 1.67 1.67 -1.60
N TYR A 115 1.37 2.96 -1.39
CA TYR A 115 -0.01 3.41 -1.14
C TYR A 115 -0.96 3.10 -2.31
N PHE A 116 -0.56 3.42 -3.55
CA PHE A 116 -1.38 3.15 -4.73
C PHE A 116 -1.36 1.66 -5.10
N SER A 117 -0.22 0.99 -4.98
CA SER A 117 -0.12 -0.47 -5.04
C SER A 117 -1.11 -1.17 -4.09
N ALA A 118 -1.23 -0.72 -2.85
CA ALA A 118 -2.22 -1.21 -1.88
C ALA A 118 -3.67 -0.94 -2.33
N LEU A 119 -3.95 0.27 -2.85
CA LEU A 119 -5.25 0.62 -3.39
C LEU A 119 -5.64 -0.32 -4.54
N PHE A 120 -4.75 -0.54 -5.51
CA PHE A 120 -4.98 -1.43 -6.64
C PHE A 120 -5.26 -2.86 -6.19
N ALA A 121 -4.42 -3.39 -5.29
CA ALA A 121 -4.60 -4.71 -4.69
C ALA A 121 -5.93 -4.82 -3.94
N SER A 122 -6.33 -3.79 -3.18
CA SER A 122 -7.59 -3.77 -2.44
C SER A 122 -8.83 -3.82 -3.33
N CYS A 123 -8.71 -3.31 -4.56
CA CYS A 123 -9.74 -3.40 -5.59
C CYS A 123 -9.69 -4.74 -6.37
N GLY A 124 -8.79 -5.64 -6.02
CA GLY A 124 -8.58 -6.94 -6.64
C GLY A 124 -7.85 -6.92 -7.98
N ALA A 125 -7.08 -5.86 -8.26
CA ALA A 125 -6.22 -5.79 -9.44
C ALA A 125 -4.88 -6.52 -9.22
N TYR A 126 -4.26 -6.95 -10.31
CA TYR A 126 -2.88 -7.44 -10.34
C TYR A 126 -1.93 -6.25 -10.41
N VAL A 127 -0.96 -6.19 -9.49
CA VAL A 127 -0.09 -5.02 -9.31
C VAL A 127 1.34 -5.38 -9.67
N HIS A 128 1.93 -4.67 -10.62
CA HIS A 128 3.37 -4.72 -10.92
C HIS A 128 3.99 -3.41 -10.43
N ALA A 129 4.59 -3.44 -9.25
CA ALA A 129 5.19 -2.27 -8.63
C ALA A 129 6.70 -2.21 -8.92
N PHE A 130 7.23 -1.01 -9.11
CA PHE A 130 8.65 -0.75 -9.35
C PHE A 130 9.15 0.29 -8.35
N GLU A 131 10.14 -0.10 -7.55
CA GLU A 131 10.74 0.76 -6.54
C GLU A 131 12.19 0.33 -6.26
N PRO A 132 13.20 1.11 -6.66
CA PRO A 132 14.59 0.73 -6.50
C PRO A 132 15.06 0.67 -5.03
N ASN A 133 14.40 1.39 -4.11
CA ASN A 133 14.77 1.37 -2.69
C ASN A 133 14.36 0.02 -2.04
N PRO A 134 15.30 -0.76 -1.48
CA PRO A 134 14.99 -2.06 -0.86
C PRO A 134 14.01 -1.98 0.31
N VAL A 135 14.13 -0.92 1.14
CA VAL A 135 13.26 -0.73 2.31
C VAL A 135 11.82 -0.47 1.86
N MET A 136 11.66 0.32 0.80
CA MET A 136 10.36 0.61 0.22
C MET A 136 9.78 -0.61 -0.51
N SER A 137 10.60 -1.36 -1.25
CA SER A 137 10.20 -2.64 -1.87
C SER A 137 9.63 -3.63 -0.84
N GLU A 138 10.25 -3.77 0.33
CA GLU A 138 9.71 -4.60 1.41
C GLU A 138 8.35 -4.08 1.92
N MET A 139 8.22 -2.76 2.07
CA MET A 139 6.97 -2.13 2.49
C MET A 139 5.84 -2.34 1.46
N ILE A 140 6.13 -2.16 0.17
CA ILE A 140 5.19 -2.41 -0.93
C ILE A 140 4.71 -3.86 -0.89
N TYR A 141 5.63 -4.81 -0.71
CA TYR A 141 5.27 -6.23 -0.61
C TYR A 141 4.26 -6.48 0.52
N LYS A 142 4.52 -5.95 1.74
CA LYS A 142 3.60 -6.05 2.87
C LYS A 142 2.22 -5.44 2.56
N ASN A 143 2.24 -4.28 1.91
CA ASN A 143 1.05 -3.52 1.56
C ASN A 143 0.19 -4.19 0.48
N ILE A 144 0.80 -4.77 -0.53
CA ILE A 144 0.11 -5.60 -1.51
C ILE A 144 -0.42 -6.88 -0.84
N TYR A 145 0.40 -7.55 -0.03
CA TYR A 145 0.06 -8.81 0.61
C TYR A 145 -1.19 -8.72 1.49
N ILE A 146 -1.23 -7.76 2.42
CA ILE A 146 -2.39 -7.60 3.33
C ILE A 146 -3.69 -7.31 2.57
N ASN A 147 -3.60 -6.57 1.45
CA ASN A 147 -4.75 -6.23 0.62
C ASN A 147 -5.18 -7.38 -0.29
N ASN A 148 -4.26 -8.24 -0.74
CA ASN A 148 -4.58 -9.48 -1.47
C ASN A 148 -5.15 -10.58 -0.57
N VAL A 149 -4.88 -10.55 0.74
CA VAL A 149 -5.50 -11.45 1.72
C VAL A 149 -6.89 -10.95 2.12
N GLU A 150 -7.06 -9.64 2.31
CA GLU A 150 -8.36 -9.05 2.68
C GLU A 150 -9.33 -8.98 1.49
N SER A 151 -8.84 -8.67 0.29
CA SER A 151 -9.61 -8.87 -0.92
C SER A 151 -9.70 -10.39 -1.12
N ILE A 152 -10.87 -10.98 -0.96
CA ILE A 152 -11.15 -12.39 -1.25
C ILE A 152 -11.08 -12.57 -2.77
N VAL A 153 -9.94 -12.28 -3.38
CA VAL A 153 -9.68 -12.52 -4.79
C VAL A 153 -9.37 -13.99 -4.89
N ILE A 154 -10.48 -14.71 -5.01
CA ILE A 154 -10.60 -15.97 -5.73
C ILE A 154 -9.52 -15.98 -6.79
N LYS A 155 -8.53 -16.86 -6.63
CA LYS A 155 -7.57 -17.20 -7.68
C LYS A 155 -8.37 -17.32 -8.96
N ASP A 156 -8.12 -16.41 -9.90
CA ASP A 156 -8.62 -16.53 -11.25
C ASP A 156 -8.42 -17.99 -11.69
N LYS A 157 -9.47 -18.60 -12.28
CA LYS A 157 -9.40 -19.96 -12.85
C LYS A 157 -8.27 -20.10 -13.89
N SER A 158 -7.71 -18.99 -14.38
CA SER A 158 -6.54 -18.91 -15.24
C SER A 158 -5.20 -19.11 -14.52
N GLY A 159 -5.17 -19.27 -13.18
CA GLY A 159 -3.92 -19.45 -12.43
C GLY A 159 -3.02 -18.22 -12.36
N ARG A 160 -3.52 -17.02 -12.74
CA ARG A 160 -2.79 -15.75 -12.58
C ARG A 160 -2.70 -15.38 -11.10
N SER A 161 -1.63 -15.86 -10.46
CA SER A 161 -1.02 -15.29 -9.27
C SER A 161 0.31 -14.68 -9.71
N GLY A 162 0.69 -13.48 -9.36
CA GLY A 162 0.07 -12.52 -8.47
C GLY A 162 0.81 -11.20 -8.68
N SER A 163 0.42 -10.20 -7.91
CA SER A 163 1.15 -8.94 -7.88
C SER A 163 2.65 -9.17 -7.65
N VAL A 164 3.50 -8.42 -8.35
CA VAL A 164 4.96 -8.52 -8.32
C VAL A 164 5.54 -7.18 -7.86
N VAL A 165 6.55 -7.24 -7.00
CA VAL A 165 7.35 -6.09 -6.60
C VAL A 165 8.73 -6.22 -7.23
N ASN A 166 9.11 -5.24 -8.03
CA ASN A 166 10.38 -5.20 -8.74
C ASN A 166 11.29 -4.15 -8.08
N GLN A 167 12.38 -4.62 -7.47
CA GLN A 167 13.37 -3.73 -6.87
C GLN A 167 14.32 -3.16 -7.94
N CYS A 168 13.78 -2.33 -8.83
CA CYS A 168 14.52 -1.66 -9.89
C CYS A 168 13.87 -0.32 -10.25
N ALA A 169 14.64 0.53 -10.91
CA ALA A 169 14.14 1.73 -11.56
C ALA A 169 13.61 1.40 -12.96
N VAL A 170 12.75 2.26 -13.49
CA VAL A 170 12.23 2.20 -14.85
C VAL A 170 12.79 3.37 -15.64
N GLY A 171 13.26 3.12 -16.86
CA GLY A 171 13.85 4.14 -17.74
C GLY A 171 13.83 3.74 -19.20
N ALA A 172 14.46 4.56 -20.06
CA ALA A 172 14.41 4.40 -21.51
C ALA A 172 15.24 3.22 -22.05
N SER A 173 16.18 2.70 -21.27
CA SER A 173 17.04 1.59 -21.65
C SER A 173 17.46 0.76 -20.45
N ILE A 174 17.71 -0.54 -20.68
CA ILE A 174 18.20 -1.45 -19.64
C ILE A 174 19.61 -1.04 -19.24
N GLY A 175 19.87 -1.01 -17.94
CA GLY A 175 21.20 -0.66 -17.45
C GLY A 175 21.25 -0.57 -15.94
N THR A 176 22.14 0.28 -15.45
CA THR A 176 22.27 0.54 -14.03
C THR A 176 22.55 2.01 -13.79
N THR A 177 21.99 2.58 -12.74
CA THR A 177 22.29 3.95 -12.31
C THR A 177 22.66 3.98 -10.83
N LYS A 178 23.26 5.08 -10.38
CA LYS A 178 23.45 5.34 -8.95
C LYS A 178 22.26 6.15 -8.45
N MET A 179 21.65 5.69 -7.37
CA MET A 179 20.61 6.43 -6.66
C MET A 179 21.08 6.69 -5.24
N GLU A 180 20.74 7.88 -4.75
CA GLU A 180 20.99 8.30 -3.40
C GLU A 180 19.72 8.08 -2.58
N PHE A 181 19.84 7.32 -1.51
CA PHE A 181 18.76 7.10 -0.56
C PHE A 181 19.12 7.80 0.75
N ASN A 182 18.18 8.60 1.28
CA ASN A 182 18.34 9.14 2.62
C ASN A 182 17.82 8.10 3.63
N SER A 183 18.72 7.59 4.47
CA SER A 183 18.41 6.56 5.47
C SER A 183 17.37 6.98 6.52
N ARG A 184 17.11 8.28 6.70
CA ARG A 184 16.13 8.80 7.67
C ARG A 184 14.89 9.45 7.06
N ILE A 185 14.87 9.71 5.75
CA ILE A 185 13.69 10.16 5.02
C ILE A 185 13.17 8.98 4.21
N THR A 186 12.31 8.18 4.83
CA THR A 186 11.67 7.04 4.20
C THR A 186 10.57 7.51 3.24
N GLY A 187 10.95 7.90 2.02
CA GLY A 187 9.98 8.20 0.97
C GLY A 187 10.45 9.17 -0.11
N GLU A 188 11.71 9.58 -0.14
CA GLU A 188 12.20 10.50 -1.16
C GLU A 188 13.47 9.96 -1.82
N ALA A 189 13.40 9.69 -3.12
CA ALA A 189 14.55 9.48 -3.98
C ALA A 189 14.52 10.55 -5.07
N SER A 190 15.19 11.68 -4.85
CA SER A 190 15.22 12.79 -5.80
C SER A 190 16.57 12.89 -6.49
N LEU A 191 16.56 13.08 -7.82
CA LEU A 191 17.76 13.39 -8.61
C LEU A 191 18.14 14.88 -8.58
N LYS A 192 17.34 15.77 -7.97
CA LYS A 192 17.61 17.22 -7.94
C LYS A 192 17.62 17.79 -6.52
N LYS A 193 18.81 18.22 -6.10
CA LYS A 193 19.05 19.04 -4.90
C LYS A 193 18.31 20.38 -5.01
N ALA A 194 17.14 20.50 -4.39
CA ALA A 194 16.55 21.82 -4.12
C ALA A 194 17.28 22.44 -2.92
N ALA A 195 17.98 23.55 -3.13
CA ALA A 195 18.87 24.22 -2.17
C ALA A 195 18.21 24.58 -0.81
N PHE A 196 16.88 24.68 -0.74
CA PHE A 196 16.15 24.92 0.51
C PHE A 196 16.07 23.67 1.41
N ARG A 197 16.25 22.47 0.85
CA ARG A 197 16.16 21.17 1.54
C ARG A 197 17.49 20.75 2.17
N GLU A 198 18.60 21.28 1.66
CA GLU A 198 19.96 20.90 2.08
C GLU A 198 20.25 21.31 3.54
N SER A 199 19.71 22.43 4.03
CA SER A 199 19.90 22.89 5.41
C SER A 199 19.07 22.14 6.45
N MET A 200 17.88 21.64 6.10
CA MET A 200 17.04 20.87 7.01
C MET A 200 17.49 19.41 7.12
N TYR A 201 18.10 18.87 6.05
CA TYR A 201 18.52 17.46 5.97
C TYR A 201 20.01 17.21 6.26
N ALA A 202 20.86 18.25 6.30
CA ALA A 202 22.28 18.12 6.66
C ALA A 202 22.50 17.51 8.06
N GLU A 203 21.57 17.69 8.99
CA GLU A 203 21.65 17.11 10.35
C GLU A 203 20.97 15.73 10.44
N LEU A 204 20.19 15.32 9.43
CA LEU A 204 19.29 14.17 9.52
C LEU A 204 19.86 12.87 8.95
N GLY A 205 21.11 12.78 8.50
CA GLY A 205 21.79 11.49 8.32
C GLY A 205 22.64 11.39 7.05
N GLN A 206 23.47 10.35 6.97
CA GLN A 206 24.29 10.05 5.79
C GLN A 206 23.41 9.59 4.62
N THR A 207 23.62 10.21 3.47
CA THR A 207 23.10 9.75 2.18
C THR A 207 23.90 8.52 1.74
N GLU A 208 23.22 7.39 1.54
CA GLU A 208 23.84 6.19 0.98
C GLU A 208 23.58 6.14 -0.52
N SER A 209 24.65 6.14 -1.32
CA SER A 209 24.56 5.93 -2.76
C SER A 209 24.61 4.43 -3.05
N THR A 210 23.57 3.90 -3.68
CA THR A 210 23.47 2.49 -4.08
C THR A 210 23.31 2.39 -5.59
N LYS A 211 23.97 1.40 -6.19
CA LYS A 211 23.78 1.05 -7.60
C LYS A 211 22.49 0.27 -7.77
N VAL A 212 21.61 0.73 -8.64
CA VAL A 212 20.30 0.12 -8.90
C VAL A 212 20.17 -0.27 -10.37
N ASN A 213 19.42 -1.34 -10.64
CA ASN A 213 19.14 -1.78 -12.00
C ASN A 213 18.03 -0.91 -12.61
N ILE A 214 18.13 -0.67 -13.92
CA ILE A 214 17.10 -0.03 -14.74
C ILE A 214 16.53 -1.08 -15.68
N VAL A 215 15.21 -1.13 -15.79
CA VAL A 215 14.46 -1.90 -16.79
C VAL A 215 13.61 -0.96 -17.65
N THR A 216 13.16 -1.43 -18.82
CA THR A 216 12.09 -0.79 -19.58
C THR A 216 10.77 -1.50 -19.28
N LEU A 217 9.63 -0.78 -19.34
CA LEU A 217 8.31 -1.42 -19.19
C LEU A 217 7.99 -2.32 -20.39
N ASP A 218 8.42 -1.95 -21.59
CA ASP A 218 8.18 -2.75 -22.81
C ASP A 218 8.83 -4.14 -22.71
N GLU A 219 10.11 -4.20 -22.35
CA GLU A 219 10.81 -5.49 -22.20
C GLU A 219 10.26 -6.27 -21.00
N TYR A 220 9.95 -5.58 -19.90
CA TYR A 220 9.31 -6.21 -18.75
C TYR A 220 7.97 -6.86 -19.10
N ALA A 221 7.11 -6.14 -19.83
CA ALA A 221 5.81 -6.62 -20.27
C ALA A 221 5.94 -7.85 -21.18
N LYS A 222 6.90 -7.82 -22.11
CA LYS A 222 7.22 -8.95 -22.99
C LYS A 222 7.67 -10.18 -22.21
N ILE A 223 8.64 -10.04 -21.29
CA ILE A 223 9.17 -11.15 -20.48
C ILE A 223 8.08 -11.76 -19.59
N ASN A 224 7.22 -10.92 -19.00
CA ASN A 224 6.16 -11.36 -18.10
C ASN A 224 4.85 -11.71 -18.83
N ASN A 225 4.84 -11.71 -20.17
CA ASN A 225 3.67 -11.99 -21.00
C ASN A 225 2.44 -11.13 -20.63
N LEU A 226 2.66 -9.86 -20.31
CA LEU A 226 1.59 -8.91 -20.00
C LEU A 226 0.89 -8.48 -21.29
N GLN A 227 -0.19 -9.18 -21.62
CA GLN A 227 -0.98 -8.92 -22.84
C GLN A 227 -1.77 -7.60 -22.78
N THR A 228 -2.10 -7.12 -21.59
CA THR A 228 -2.89 -5.89 -21.41
C THR A 228 -2.55 -5.25 -20.06
N VAL A 229 -2.20 -3.97 -20.09
CA VAL A 229 -2.05 -3.13 -18.90
C VAL A 229 -3.13 -2.05 -18.93
N TYR A 230 -3.95 -1.97 -17.89
CA TYR A 230 -5.10 -1.07 -17.87
C TYR A 230 -4.74 0.31 -17.32
N ILE A 231 -3.82 0.37 -16.36
CA ILE A 231 -3.36 1.59 -15.71
C ILE A 231 -1.86 1.49 -15.50
N ILE A 232 -1.14 2.55 -15.88
CA ILE A 232 0.25 2.80 -15.52
C ILE A 232 0.27 4.11 -14.73
N LYS A 233 0.70 4.05 -13.47
CA LYS A 233 1.02 5.24 -12.66
C LYS A 233 2.53 5.43 -12.70
N ILE A 234 2.99 6.65 -13.01
CA ILE A 234 4.41 7.02 -13.05
C ILE A 234 4.60 8.26 -12.19
N ASP A 235 5.51 8.17 -11.23
CA ASP A 235 5.81 9.21 -10.26
C ASP A 235 7.20 8.93 -9.70
N VAL A 236 8.22 9.40 -10.43
CA VAL A 236 9.63 9.00 -10.25
C VAL A 236 10.53 10.21 -9.99
N GLU A 237 9.96 11.27 -9.42
CA GLU A 237 10.64 12.46 -8.90
C GLU A 237 11.69 13.05 -9.88
N GLY A 238 11.30 13.22 -11.14
CA GLY A 238 12.10 13.87 -12.18
C GLY A 238 12.72 12.94 -13.23
N PHE A 239 12.30 11.67 -13.27
CA PHE A 239 12.71 10.68 -14.29
C PHE A 239 11.54 10.19 -15.17
N GLU A 240 10.43 10.94 -15.18
CA GLU A 240 9.16 10.53 -15.83
C GLU A 240 9.32 10.38 -17.34
N GLU A 241 10.05 11.31 -17.98
CA GLU A 241 10.30 11.26 -19.42
C GLU A 241 11.03 9.97 -19.82
N GLU A 242 12.02 9.57 -19.03
CA GLU A 242 12.78 8.35 -19.29
C GLU A 242 11.94 7.10 -19.03
N ALA A 243 11.12 7.09 -17.98
CA ALA A 243 10.18 6.01 -17.74
C ALA A 243 9.15 5.87 -18.88
N LEU A 244 8.66 6.99 -19.42
CA LEU A 244 7.74 7.01 -20.56
C LEU A 244 8.39 6.51 -21.85
N LYS A 245 9.65 6.88 -22.14
CA LYS A 245 10.40 6.34 -23.28
C LYS A 245 10.59 4.82 -23.21
N GLY A 246 10.67 4.26 -22.00
CA GLY A 246 10.73 2.82 -21.77
C GLY A 246 9.38 2.10 -21.81
N ALA A 247 8.29 2.82 -22.08
CA ALA A 247 6.90 2.35 -22.07
C ALA A 247 6.18 2.75 -23.37
N ALA A 248 6.88 2.64 -24.51
CA ALA A 248 6.43 3.19 -25.78
C ALA A 248 5.51 2.25 -26.57
N ASN A 249 5.43 0.97 -26.18
CA ASN A 249 4.71 -0.09 -26.92
C ASN A 249 3.62 -0.76 -26.07
#